data_AF-A0A0P7FU46-F1
#
_entry.id   AF-A0A0P7FU46-F1
#
_cell.length_a   1.000
_cell.length_b   1.000
_cell.length_c   1.000
_cell.angle_alpha   90.00
_cell.angle_beta   90.00
_cell.angle_gamma   90.00
#
_symmetry.space_group_name_H-M   'P 1'
#
loop_
_entity.id
_entity.type
_entity.pdbx_description
1 polymer ?
#
loop_
_entity_poly.entity_id
_entity_poly.type
_entity_poly.pdbx_seq_one_letter_code
_entity_poly.pdbx_strand_id
1 'polypeptide(L)' 'MSQGIVEEFLSLKAETDADLLLMQCGDFYELFADDAEVVADELDLTISQKSSHGSSYPMAGVPLSELTPT' A
#
# COMPACT_ATOMS: atom_id res chain seq x y z
N MET A 1 -20.00 7.82 -6.15
CA MET A 1 -18.79 7.42 -6.90
C MET A 1 -17.98 6.57 -5.95
N SER A 2 -17.75 5.30 -6.23
CA SER A 2 -16.79 4.49 -5.46
C SER A 2 -15.41 5.08 -5.71
N GLN A 3 -14.75 5.60 -4.67
CA GLN A 3 -13.33 5.97 -4.78
C GLN A 3 -12.53 4.70 -5.08
N GLY A 4 -11.47 4.81 -5.88
CA GLY A 4 -10.59 3.68 -6.10
C GLY A 4 -9.75 3.44 -4.84
N ILE A 5 -9.20 2.24 -4.75
CA ILE A 5 -8.46 1.80 -3.57
C ILE A 5 -7.24 2.70 -3.28
N VAL A 6 -6.60 3.23 -4.33
CA VAL A 6 -5.46 4.13 -4.18
C VAL A 6 -5.90 5.49 -3.61
N GLU A 7 -7.04 6.03 -4.06
CA GLU A 7 -7.55 7.30 -3.54
C GLU A 7 -8.00 7.18 -2.08
N GLU A 8 -8.61 6.04 -1.71
CA GLU A 8 -8.96 5.75 -0.33
C GLU A 8 -7.72 5.66 0.56
N PHE A 9 -6.69 4.93 0.12
CA PHE A 9 -5.41 4.85 0.82
C PHE A 9 -4.78 6.23 1.07
N LEU A 10 -4.67 7.05 0.02
CA LEU A 10 -4.06 8.39 0.11
C LEU A 10 -4.87 9.31 1.03
N SER A 11 -6.20 9.20 0.99
CA SER A 11 -7.09 9.98 1.86
C SER A 11 -6.88 9.59 3.33
N LEU A 12 -6.88 8.28 3.63
CA LEU A 12 -6.64 7.78 4.99
C LEU A 12 -5.25 8.15 5.51
N LYS A 13 -4.22 8.06 4.66
CA LYS A 13 -2.85 8.47 5.01
C LYS A 13 -2.76 9.95 5.38
N ALA A 14 -3.49 10.82 4.67
CA ALA A 14 -3.52 12.25 4.96
C ALA A 14 -4.26 12.60 6.27
N GLU A 15 -5.07 11.68 6.81
CA GLU A 15 -5.84 11.86 8.05
C GLU A 15 -5.11 11.36 9.32
N THR A 16 -3.89 10.80 9.17
CA THR A 16 -3.11 10.23 10.27
C THR A 16 -1.68 10.73 10.25
N ASP A 17 -1.05 10.80 11.42
CA ASP A 17 0.38 11.11 11.57
C ASP A 17 1.26 9.84 11.49
N ALA A 18 0.71 8.72 11.00
CA ALA A 18 1.44 7.46 10.91
C ALA A 18 2.53 7.50 9.83
N ASP A 19 3.76 7.09 10.19
CA ASP A 19 4.90 7.03 9.27
C ASP A 19 4.64 6.09 8.08
N LEU A 20 3.95 4.96 8.32
CA LEU A 20 3.54 3.99 7.31
C LEU A 20 2.07 3.61 7.51
N LEU A 21 1.34 3.44 6.42
CA LEU A 21 -0.03 2.91 6.41
C LEU A 21 -0.07 1.63 5.58
N LEU A 22 -0.53 0.54 6.20
CA LEU A 22 -0.76 -0.74 5.55
C LEU A 22 -2.26 -0.95 5.42
N MET A 23 -2.77 -1.06 4.21
CA MET A 23 -4.19 -1.29 3.98
C MET A 23 -4.45 -2.75 3.67
N GLN A 24 -5.28 -3.40 4.49
CA GLN A 24 -5.63 -4.80 4.24
C GLN A 24 -6.56 -4.89 3.03
N CYS A 25 -6.13 -5.64 2.02
CA CYS A 25 -6.86 -5.88 0.79
C CYS A 25 -6.91 -7.40 0.57
N GLY A 26 -7.94 -8.04 1.14
CA GLY A 26 -8.05 -9.49 1.15
C GLY A 26 -6.97 -10.14 2.03
N ASP A 27 -6.13 -10.96 1.42
CA ASP A 27 -5.03 -11.72 2.02
C ASP A 27 -3.68 -11.00 1.98
N PHE A 28 -3.65 -9.75 1.53
CA PHE A 28 -2.46 -8.89 1.51
C PHE A 28 -2.67 -7.61 2.30
N TYR A 29 -1.57 -7.07 2.82
CA TYR A 29 -1.45 -5.65 3.08
C TYR A 29 -0.85 -4.99 1.85
N GLU A 30 -1.64 -4.14 1.20
CA GLU A 30 -1.19 -3.33 0.07
C GLU A 30 -0.75 -1.94 0.55
N LEU A 31 0.35 -1.47 -0.01
CA LEU A 31 0.90 -0.13 0.17
C LEU A 31 1.01 0.54 -1.19
N PHE A 32 0.89 1.87 -1.21
CA PHE A 32 0.93 2.67 -2.43
C PHE A 32 1.84 3.89 -2.26
N ALA A 33 2.31 4.44 -3.39
CA ALA A 33 3.17 5.63 -3.43
C ALA A 33 4.43 5.46 -2.57
N ASP A 34 4.82 6.46 -1.79
CA ASP A 34 6.07 6.48 -1.03
C ASP A 34 6.14 5.32 -0.02
N ASP A 35 5.01 4.98 0.63
CA ASP A 35 4.95 3.86 1.58
C ASP A 35 5.27 2.52 0.89
N ALA A 36 4.90 2.35 -0.39
CA ALA A 36 5.26 1.17 -1.16
C ALA A 36 6.76 1.09 -1.45
N GLU A 37 7.39 2.22 -1.78
CA GLU A 37 8.83 2.26 -2.06
C GLU A 37 9.64 1.97 -0.81
N VAL A 38 9.29 2.60 0.32
CA VAL A 38 9.96 2.39 1.60
C VAL A 38 9.85 0.95 2.06
N VAL A 39 8.65 0.38 2.07
CA VAL A 39 8.46 -1.00 2.56
C VAL A 39 9.08 -2.02 1.61
N ALA A 40 9.08 -1.75 0.31
CA ALA A 40 9.74 -2.65 -0.64
C ALA A 40 11.26 -2.67 -0.48
N ASP A 41 11.90 -1.54 -0.20
CA ASP A 41 13.35 -1.49 0.06
C ASP A 41 13.70 -2.21 1.38
N GLU A 42 12.95 -1.93 2.45
CA GLU A 42 13.20 -2.50 3.78
C GLU A 42 12.96 -4.02 3.86
N LEU A 43 11.97 -4.53 3.11
CA LEU A 43 11.56 -5.93 3.13
C LEU A 43 11.98 -6.72 1.87
N ASP A 44 12.78 -6.13 0.99
CA ASP A 44 13.24 -6.71 -0.29
C ASP A 44 12.07 -7.23 -1.17
N LEU A 45 11.03 -6.41 -1.30
CA LEU A 45 9.83 -6.74 -2.09
C LEU A 45 9.95 -6.23 -3.53
N THR A 46 9.23 -6.91 -4.43
CA THR A 46 9.08 -6.42 -5.80
C THR A 46 8.10 -5.24 -5.85
N ILE A 47 8.55 -4.09 -6.33
CA ILE A 47 7.68 -2.95 -6.66
C ILE A 47 6.96 -3.21 -7.99
N SER A 48 5.64 -2.97 -7.98
CA SER A 48 4.79 -2.96 -9.16
C SER A 48 4.12 -1.59 -9.34
N GLN A 49 3.27 -1.47 -10.36
CA GLN A 49 2.51 -0.24 -10.59
C GLN A 49 1.00 -0.50 -10.58
N LYS A 50 0.27 0.40 -9.93
CA LYS A 50 -1.19 0.42 -9.90
C LYS A 50 -1.71 1.66 -10.61
N SER A 51 -2.48 1.46 -11.68
CA SER A 51 -3.16 2.55 -12.36
C SER A 51 -4.48 2.90 -11.66
N SER A 52 -4.68 4.17 -11.33
CA SER A 52 -5.93 4.70 -10.79
C SER A 52 -6.23 6.09 -11.32
N HIS A 53 -7.47 6.32 -11.77
CA HIS A 53 -7.95 7.60 -12.33
C HIS A 53 -6.99 8.29 -13.34
N GLY A 54 -6.31 7.52 -14.18
CA GLY A 54 -5.40 8.04 -15.21
C GLY A 54 -3.99 8.35 -14.72
N SER A 55 -3.68 8.10 -13.45
CA SER A 55 -2.33 8.13 -12.88
C SER A 55 -1.83 6.71 -12.56
N SER A 56 -0.52 6.54 -12.44
CA SER A 56 0.11 5.28 -12.06
C SER A 56 0.93 5.48 -10.79
N TYR A 57 0.79 4.57 -9.83
CA TYR A 57 1.41 4.67 -8.50
C TYR A 57 2.26 3.42 -8.23
N PRO A 58 3.45 3.55 -7.59
CA PRO A 58 4.15 2.42 -7.00
C PRO A 58 3.25 1.63 -6.06
N MET A 59 3.38 0.31 -6.08
CA MET A 59 2.62 -0.60 -5.23
C MET A 59 3.49 -1.76 -4.77
N ALA A 60 3.44 -2.04 -3.48
CA ALA A 60 4.04 -3.20 -2.83
C ALA A 60 2.97 -3.93 -2.02
N GLY A 61 3.11 -5.25 -1.89
CA GLY A 61 2.16 -6.08 -1.16
C GLY A 61 2.88 -7.07 -0.27
N VAL A 62 2.44 -7.17 0.99
CA VAL A 62 2.93 -8.16 1.95
C VAL A 62 1.81 -9.17 2.24
N PRO A 63 2.05 -10.48 2.08
CA PRO A 63 1.06 -11.49 2.45
C PRO A 63 0.72 -11.42 3.94
N LEU A 64 -0.56 -11.47 4.28
CA LEU A 64 -1.04 -11.45 5.66
C LEU A 64 -0.42 -12.59 6.50
N SER A 65 -0.22 -13.76 5.88
CA SER A 65 0.39 -14.92 6.54
C SER A 65 1.83 -14.70 7.00
N GLU A 66 2.56 -13.79 6.36
CA GLU A 66 3.98 -13.51 6.65
C GLU A 66 4.16 -12.47 7.76
N LEU A 67 3.13 -11.68 8.06
CA LEU A 67 3.18 -10.64 9.10
C LEU A 67 2.67 -11.11 10.47
N THR A 68 2.13 -12.32 10.56
CA THR A 68 1.78 -12.93 11.84
C THR A 68 3.05 -13.39 12.57
N PRO A 69 3.35 -12.88 13.78
CA PRO A 69 4.44 -13.42 14.57
C PRO A 69 4.15 -14.88 14.90
N THR A 70 5.07 -15.77 14.51
CA THR A 70 5.07 -17.19 14.88
C THR A 70 5.40 -17.41 16.35
#